data_AF-A0A957ZZ24-F1
#
_entry.id   AF-A0A957ZZ24-F1
#
_cell.length_a   1.000
_cell.length_b   1.000
_cell.length_c   1.000
_cell.angle_alpha   90.00
_cell.angle_beta   90.00
_cell.angle_gamma   90.00
#
_symmetry.space_group_name_H-M   'P 1'
#
loop_
_entity.id
_entity.type
_entity.pdbx_description
1 polymer ?
#
loop_
_entity_poly.entity_id
_entity_poly.type
_entity_poly.pdbx_seq_one_letter_code
_entity_poly.pdbx_strand_id
1 'polypeptide(L)'
;KRALDTNAAGLAGTGMAVPVLILQGTADMVVTPPSQEAFVTELCRRGSRVTYLTYPAIDHAQTRIESFRDTISWMKTLAEGGSPKSSCGSLAGQ
;
A
#
# COMPACT_ATOMS: atom_id res chain seq x y z
N LYS A 1 25.64 -1.34 -14.11
CA LYS A 1 24.69 -1.88 -13.11
C LYS A 1 24.49 -0.89 -11.94
N ARG A 2 24.16 0.38 -12.23
CA ARG A 2 24.03 1.48 -11.23
C ARG A 2 22.58 1.84 -10.90
N ALA A 3 21.64 1.48 -11.79
CA ALA A 3 20.22 1.79 -11.64
C ALA A 3 19.51 0.95 -10.56
N LEU A 4 20.03 -0.24 -10.24
CA LEU A 4 19.47 -1.08 -9.18
C LEU A 4 19.85 -0.56 -7.78
N ASP A 5 21.05 0.01 -7.64
CA ASP A 5 21.55 0.52 -6.35
C ASP A 5 20.78 1.74 -5.84
N THR A 6 20.10 2.45 -6.74
CA THR A 6 19.25 3.61 -6.42
C THR A 6 17.77 3.24 -6.30
N ASN A 7 17.39 1.99 -6.50
CA ASN A 7 15.99 1.57 -6.41
C ASN A 7 15.59 1.42 -4.93
N ALA A 8 14.64 2.24 -4.49
CA ALA A 8 14.04 2.14 -3.17
C ALA A 8 12.53 1.98 -3.30
N ALA A 9 12.02 0.81 -2.94
CA ALA A 9 10.59 0.50 -2.98
C ALA A 9 9.75 1.25 -1.90
N GLY A 10 10.32 2.25 -1.22
CA GLY A 10 9.65 3.02 -0.18
C GLY A 10 10.04 2.68 1.26
N LEU A 11 10.97 1.74 1.48
CA LEU A 11 11.53 1.47 2.82
C LEU A 11 12.77 2.31 3.15
N ALA A 12 13.33 3.04 2.18
CA ALA A 12 14.51 3.85 2.42
C ALA A 12 14.16 5.08 3.29
N GLY A 13 14.89 5.27 4.39
CA GLY A 13 14.67 6.37 5.33
C GLY A 13 13.61 6.10 6.40
N THR A 14 13.51 7.01 7.38
CA THR A 14 12.48 7.01 8.42
C THR A 14 11.31 7.88 7.99
N GLY A 15 10.09 7.33 8.04
CA GLY A 15 8.83 8.04 7.81
C GLY A 15 8.79 8.81 6.50
N MET A 16 8.40 8.15 5.40
CA MET A 16 8.07 8.91 4.19
C MET A 16 6.89 9.83 4.52
N ALA A 17 7.10 11.14 4.41
CA ALA A 17 6.06 12.15 4.62
C ALA A 17 4.91 12.05 3.59
N VAL A 18 5.10 11.23 2.56
CA VAL A 18 4.13 10.97 1.49
C VAL A 18 3.19 9.83 1.93
N PRO A 19 1.86 10.05 1.98
CA PRO A 19 0.90 8.97 2.21
C PRO A 19 1.02 7.86 1.16
N VAL A 20 0.83 6.61 1.58
CA VAL A 20 0.97 5.42 0.70
C VAL A 20 -0.37 4.72 0.58
N LEU A 21 -0.73 4.29 -0.64
CA LEU A 21 -1.85 3.41 -0.90
C LEU A 21 -1.33 2.04 -1.35
N ILE A 22 -1.81 0.98 -0.71
CA ILE A 22 -1.57 -0.42 -1.10
C ILE A 22 -2.93 -1.10 -1.28
N LEU A 23 -3.10 -1.79 -2.40
CA LEU A 23 -4.35 -2.42 -2.84
C LEU A 23 -4.02 -3.88 -3.16
N GLN A 24 -4.74 -4.83 -2.55
CA GLN A 24 -4.37 -6.25 -2.63
C GLN A 24 -5.58 -7.15 -2.85
N GLY A 25 -5.57 -7.92 -3.93
CA GLY A 25 -6.45 -9.06 -4.09
C GLY A 25 -6.06 -10.19 -3.13
N THR A 26 -7.03 -10.74 -2.41
CA THR A 26 -6.77 -11.82 -1.42
C THR A 26 -6.52 -13.19 -2.07
N ALA A 27 -6.84 -13.35 -3.36
CA ALA A 27 -6.53 -14.55 -4.14
C ALA A 27 -5.32 -14.35 -5.09
N ASP A 28 -4.56 -13.27 -4.91
CA ASP A 28 -3.36 -13.00 -5.70
C ASP A 28 -2.25 -14.03 -5.38
N MET A 29 -1.83 -14.77 -6.39
CA MET A 29 -0.75 -15.76 -6.30
C MET A 29 0.57 -15.27 -6.91
N VAL A 30 0.60 -14.07 -7.50
CA VAL A 30 1.79 -13.46 -8.10
C VAL A 30 2.48 -12.55 -7.07
N VAL A 31 1.71 -11.64 -6.48
CA VAL A 31 2.14 -10.81 -5.34
C VAL A 31 1.26 -11.22 -4.16
N THR A 32 1.74 -12.18 -3.39
CA THR A 32 0.91 -12.86 -2.39
C THR A 32 0.48 -11.93 -1.25
N PRO A 33 -0.74 -12.07 -0.69
CA PRO A 33 -1.17 -11.28 0.45
C PRO A 33 -0.19 -11.30 1.63
N PRO A 34 0.38 -12.45 2.07
CA PRO A 34 1.35 -12.46 3.16
C PRO A 34 2.60 -11.61 2.86
N SER A 35 3.11 -11.65 1.63
CA SER A 35 4.26 -10.82 1.25
C SER A 35 3.94 -9.32 1.27
N GLN A 36 2.73 -8.95 0.85
CA GLN A 36 2.30 -7.56 0.83
C GLN A 36 1.99 -7.04 2.24
N GLU A 37 1.37 -7.85 3.09
CA GLU A 37 1.11 -7.53 4.49
C GLU A 37 2.41 -7.31 5.28
N ALA A 38 3.44 -8.13 5.05
CA ALA A 38 4.76 -7.93 5.64
C ALA A 38 5.37 -6.58 5.22
N PHE A 39 5.22 -6.21 3.94
CA PHE A 39 5.69 -4.93 3.43
C PHE A 39 4.93 -3.73 4.01
N VAL A 40 3.60 -3.81 4.09
CA VAL A 40 2.74 -2.81 4.74
C VAL A 40 3.12 -2.63 6.21
N THR A 41 3.32 -3.74 6.92
CA THR A 41 3.71 -3.74 8.34
C THR A 41 5.04 -3.02 8.54
N GLU A 42 6.04 -3.30 7.69
CA GLU A 42 7.34 -2.65 7.79
C GLU A 42 7.28 -1.15 7.44
N LEU A 43 6.47 -0.75 6.45
CA LEU A 43 6.19 0.66 6.17
C LEU A 43 5.58 1.36 7.39
N CYS A 44 4.59 0.75 8.02
CA CYS A 44 3.94 1.28 9.21
C CYS A 44 4.92 1.38 10.39
N ARG A 45 5.74 0.35 10.62
CA ARG A 45 6.77 0.34 11.68
C ARG A 45 7.80 1.46 11.49
N ARG A 46 8.10 1.82 10.24
CA ARG A 46 9.00 2.94 9.89
C ARG A 46 8.33 4.31 9.93
N GLY A 47 7.05 4.39 10.28
CA GLY A 47 6.31 5.65 10.45
C GLY A 47 5.60 6.17 9.21
N SER A 48 5.51 5.38 8.13
CA SER A 48 4.71 5.75 6.96
C SER A 48 3.21 5.72 7.29
N ARG A 49 2.43 6.59 6.63
CA ARG A 49 0.96 6.57 6.69
C ARG A 49 0.42 5.72 5.54
N VAL A 50 0.05 4.48 5.85
CA VAL A 50 -0.39 3.51 4.82
C VAL A 50 -1.90 3.33 4.86
N THR A 51 -2.58 3.57 3.74
CA THR A 51 -3.92 3.04 3.47
C THR A 51 -3.75 1.66 2.84
N TYR A 52 -4.21 0.61 3.52
CA TYR A 52 -4.19 -0.76 2.99
C TYR A 52 -5.63 -1.26 2.79
N LEU A 53 -5.99 -1.58 1.55
CA LEU A 53 -7.30 -2.13 1.17
C LEU A 53 -7.13 -3.52 0.57
N THR A 54 -7.97 -4.46 1.00
CA THR A 54 -7.99 -5.83 0.50
C THR A 54 -9.30 -6.14 -0.22
N TYR A 55 -9.21 -6.95 -1.27
CA TYR A 55 -10.33 -7.32 -2.14
C TYR A 55 -10.56 -8.84 -2.07
N PRO A 56 -11.67 -9.30 -1.46
CA PRO A 56 -11.97 -10.73 -1.29
C PRO A 56 -12.06 -11.49 -2.61
N ALA A 57 -11.40 -12.65 -2.71
CA ALA A 57 -11.41 -13.55 -3.87
C ALA A 57 -10.92 -12.94 -5.21
N ILE A 58 -10.29 -11.76 -5.17
CA ILE A 58 -9.74 -11.09 -6.35
C ILE A 58 -8.29 -11.53 -6.60
N ASP A 59 -7.99 -11.91 -7.84
CA ASP A 59 -6.64 -12.31 -8.26
C ASP A 59 -5.75 -11.12 -8.67
N HIS A 60 -4.52 -11.42 -9.11
CA HIS A 60 -3.54 -10.42 -9.52
C HIS A 60 -4.04 -9.50 -10.63
N ALA A 61 -4.63 -10.07 -11.70
CA ALA A 61 -5.02 -9.32 -12.88
C ALA A 61 -6.25 -8.45 -12.60
N GLN A 62 -7.20 -9.00 -11.83
CA GLN A 62 -8.44 -8.33 -11.46
C GLN A 62 -8.24 -7.17 -10.47
N THR A 63 -7.23 -7.26 -9.60
CA THR A 63 -6.94 -6.22 -8.58
C THR A 63 -6.87 -4.82 -9.20
N ARG A 64 -6.29 -4.68 -10.39
CA ARG A 64 -6.21 -3.39 -11.10
C ARG A 64 -7.58 -2.78 -11.41
N ILE A 65 -8.53 -3.60 -11.85
CA ILE A 65 -9.85 -3.14 -12.29
C ILE A 65 -10.72 -2.87 -11.06
N GLU A 66 -10.75 -3.82 -10.12
CA GLU A 66 -11.59 -3.74 -8.93
C GLU A 66 -11.21 -2.57 -8.00
N SER A 67 -9.91 -2.27 -7.91
CA SER A 67 -9.40 -1.18 -7.06
C SER A 67 -9.38 0.20 -7.73
N PHE A 68 -9.78 0.30 -9.00
CA PHE A 68 -9.62 1.54 -9.78
C PHE A 68 -10.37 2.73 -9.16
N ARG A 69 -11.63 2.54 -8.74
CA ARG A 69 -12.43 3.61 -8.16
C ARG A 69 -11.86 4.10 -6.82
N ASP A 70 -11.39 3.18 -5.98
CA ASP A 70 -10.78 3.51 -4.70
C ASP A 70 -9.47 4.27 -4.88
N THR A 71 -8.66 3.87 -5.88
CA THR A 71 -7.44 4.57 -6.27
C THR A 71 -7.73 6.03 -6.62
N ILE A 72 -8.70 6.28 -7.50
CA ILE A 72 -9.07 7.64 -7.91
C ILE A 72 -9.63 8.44 -6.72
N SER A 73 -10.46 7.83 -5.88
CA SER A 73 -11.01 8.51 -4.70
C SER A 73 -9.92 8.89 -3.69
N TRP A 74 -8.93 8.03 -3.50
CA TRP A 74 -7.79 8.28 -2.63
C TRP A 74 -6.92 9.43 -3.17
N MET A 75 -6.64 9.44 -4.48
CA MET A 75 -5.89 10.53 -5.12
C MET A 75 -6.63 11.86 -5.02
N LYS A 76 -7.95 11.89 -5.23
CA LYS A 76 -8.76 13.11 -5.08
C LYS A 76 -8.68 13.67 -3.66
N THR A 77 -8.74 12.79 -2.65
CA THR A 77 -8.59 13.20 -1.25
C THR A 77 -7.29 13.98 -1.03
N LEU A 78 -6.18 13.52 -1.61
CA LEU A 78 -4.90 14.22 -1.52
C LEU A 78 -4.90 15.54 -2.31
N ALA A 79 -5.44 15.54 -3.53
CA ALA A 79 -5.48 16.72 -4.39
C ALA A 79 -6.30 17.87 -3.78
N GLU A 80 -7.30 17.55 -2.97
CA GLU A 80 -8.15 18.51 -2.25
C GLU A 80 -7.52 18.96 -0.92
N GLY A 81 -6.29 18.55 -0.61
CA GLY A 81 -5.59 18.88 0.64
C GLY A 81 -6.03 18.03 1.83
N GLY A 82 -6.84 16.99 1.60
CA GLY A 82 -7.26 16.04 2.62
C GLY A 82 -6.18 15.06 3.01
N SER A 83 -6.42 14.33 4.10
CA SER A 83 -5.54 13.27 4.61
C SER A 83 -6.23 11.91 4.52
N PRO A 84 -5.74 10.97 3.71
CA PRO A 84 -6.29 9.62 3.64
C PRO A 84 -6.22 8.89 4.99
N LYS A 85 -7.16 7.98 5.20
CA LYS A 85 -7.20 7.08 6.37
C LYS A 85 -5.97 6.18 6.38
N SER A 86 -5.41 5.95 7.57
CA SER A 86 -4.29 5.03 7.77
C SER A 86 -4.80 3.72 8.39
N SER A 87 -4.32 2.60 7.87
CA SER A 87 -4.54 1.24 8.39
C SER A 87 -3.44 0.78 9.35
N CYS A 88 -2.39 1.59 9.57
CA CYS A 88 -1.26 1.17 10.42
C CYS A 88 -1.65 0.87 11.87
N GLY A 89 -2.66 1.55 12.43
CA GLY A 89 -3.15 1.30 13.79
C GLY A 89 -3.88 -0.03 13.94
N SER A 90 -4.51 -0.54 12.89
CA SER A 90 -5.22 -1.83 12.89
C SER A 90 -4.31 -3.03 12.60
N LEU A 91 -3.09 -2.79 12.13
CA LEU A 91 -2.11 -3.83 11.76
C LEU A 91 -1.05 -4.06 12.84
N ALA A 92 -0.90 -3.15 13.81
CA ALA A 92 0.08 -3.24 14.89
C ALA A 92 -0.24 -4.27 15.99
N GLY A 93 -1.30 -5.07 15.81
CA GLY A 93 -1.78 -6.06 16.78
C GLY A 93 -2.03 -7.46 16.20
N GLN A 94 -1.57 -7.72 14.98
CA GLN A 94 -1.49 -9.06 14.37
C GLN A 94 -0.04 -9.53 14.40
#